data_AF-A0A917WTR0-F1
#
_entry.id   AF-A0A917WTR0-F1
#
_cell.length_a   1.000
_cell.length_b   1.000
_cell.length_c   1.000
_cell.angle_alpha   90.00
_cell.angle_beta   90.00
_cell.angle_gamma   90.00
#
_symmetry.space_group_name_H-M   'P 1'
#
loop_
_entity.id
_entity.type
_entity.pdbx_description
1 polymer ?
#
loop_
_entity_poly.entity_id
_entity_poly.type
_entity_poly.pdbx_seq_one_letter_code
_entity_poly.pdbx_strand_id
1 'polypeptide(L)'
;MTDPQHQIVALTDDDTTYYLLPGNPFGDTYRRVATWTTSAGDALTPVNPASNQHGGWHKAPGGVQDLTATQPGPSQKTGYRLCDPGMESAKLPATLPVGGLGGLGLDDDTATALYRAVYVDGPPVTCLFPAAAMIVADDAGAPPPDDGLRWVPNLRDELRRHRALHHLFPGHLEGFRQAVVDAAGALPVVGSRYLDGARVDRERPTVVRVSTEVPYEPHTTRFVRDTGRSGRKLQRGRTVTETKRLEVSVQVPDVIPGRNRAEARERWDAELASILDAIVGALTPAPCWHCQGTGVVARKDAAAAAVSRG
;
A
#
# COMPACT_ATOMS: atom_id res chain seq x y z
N MET A 1 8.25 -3.91 -19.69
CA MET A 1 7.99 -3.04 -18.53
C MET A 1 6.88 -3.71 -17.74
N THR A 2 7.25 -4.62 -16.86
CA THR A 2 6.34 -5.53 -16.14
C THR A 2 5.73 -4.76 -14.97
N ASP A 3 4.41 -4.57 -15.02
CA ASP A 3 3.64 -4.05 -13.91
C ASP A 3 3.85 -4.95 -12.67
N PRO A 4 4.30 -4.41 -11.51
CA PRO A 4 4.55 -5.20 -10.30
C PRO A 4 3.32 -5.95 -9.76
N GLN A 5 2.11 -5.65 -10.24
CA GLN A 5 0.89 -6.43 -9.93
C GLN A 5 0.88 -7.84 -10.58
N HIS A 6 1.86 -8.16 -11.42
CA HIS A 6 1.92 -9.40 -12.22
C HIS A 6 3.08 -10.34 -11.85
N GLN A 7 3.75 -10.12 -10.72
CA GLN A 7 4.87 -10.98 -10.29
C GLN A 7 4.36 -12.32 -9.75
N ILE A 8 5.00 -13.40 -10.18
CA ILE A 8 4.75 -14.77 -9.69
C ILE A 8 5.85 -15.13 -8.70
N VAL A 9 5.45 -15.67 -7.56
CA VAL A 9 6.36 -16.21 -6.55
C VAL A 9 6.28 -17.73 -6.61
N ALA A 10 7.43 -18.39 -6.66
CA ALA A 10 7.55 -19.84 -6.66
C ALA A 10 8.30 -20.33 -5.41
N LEU A 11 7.76 -21.35 -4.77
CA LEU A 11 8.34 -22.03 -3.60
C LEU A 11 8.33 -23.53 -3.88
N THR A 12 9.49 -24.17 -3.85
CA THR A 12 9.59 -25.62 -3.99
C THR A 12 9.72 -26.26 -2.60
N ASP A 13 8.93 -27.30 -2.35
CA ASP A 13 8.94 -28.11 -1.14
C ASP A 13 8.86 -29.58 -1.57
N ASP A 14 9.92 -30.34 -1.29
CA ASP A 14 10.17 -31.67 -1.85
C ASP A 14 9.97 -31.71 -3.38
N ASP A 15 9.01 -32.50 -3.87
CA ASP A 15 8.66 -32.66 -5.29
C ASP A 15 7.46 -31.78 -5.71
N THR A 16 7.09 -30.76 -4.92
CA THR A 16 5.97 -29.87 -5.23
C THR A 16 6.40 -28.42 -5.25
N THR A 17 6.10 -27.72 -6.35
CA THR A 17 6.24 -26.26 -6.41
C THR A 17 4.90 -25.58 -6.24
N TYR A 18 4.87 -24.63 -5.31
CA TYR A 18 3.76 -23.74 -5.04
C TYR A 18 4.00 -22.41 -5.74
N TYR A 19 3.00 -21.94 -6.48
CA TYR A 19 3.02 -20.68 -7.19
C TYR A 19 1.95 -19.74 -6.64
N LEU A 20 2.35 -18.52 -6.30
CA LEU A 20 1.41 -17.42 -6.07
C LEU A 20 1.15 -16.72 -7.39
N LEU A 21 -0.05 -16.89 -7.94
CA LEU A 21 -0.42 -16.36 -9.24
C LEU A 21 -1.19 -15.04 -9.10
N PRO A 22 -0.96 -14.07 -10.00
CA PRO A 22 -1.72 -12.82 -10.01
C PRO A 22 -3.21 -13.07 -10.30
N GLY A 23 -4.06 -12.16 -9.82
CA GLY A 23 -5.52 -12.21 -9.96
C GLY A 23 -5.99 -12.35 -11.39
N ASN A 24 -5.47 -11.47 -12.24
CA ASN A 24 -5.78 -11.44 -13.66
C ASN A 24 -4.59 -10.83 -14.42
N PRO A 25 -3.81 -11.65 -15.14
CA PRO A 25 -2.66 -11.18 -15.88
C PRO A 25 -3.01 -10.45 -17.19
N PHE A 26 -4.29 -10.36 -17.55
CA PHE A 26 -4.79 -9.72 -18.78
C PHE A 26 -5.41 -8.33 -18.53
N GLY A 27 -5.42 -7.85 -17.28
CA GLY A 27 -5.94 -6.52 -16.89
C GLY A 27 -7.46 -6.47 -16.64
N ASP A 28 -7.92 -5.41 -15.96
CA ASP A 28 -9.28 -5.25 -15.36
C ASP A 28 -10.47 -5.43 -16.33
N THR A 29 -10.25 -5.34 -17.64
CA THR A 29 -11.29 -5.49 -18.66
C THR A 29 -11.80 -6.93 -18.80
N TYR A 30 -11.10 -7.91 -18.24
CA TYR A 30 -11.34 -9.32 -18.51
C TYR A 30 -11.63 -10.09 -17.22
N ARG A 31 -12.83 -10.69 -17.11
CA ARG A 31 -13.31 -11.22 -15.81
C ARG A 31 -12.80 -12.62 -15.44
N ARG A 32 -12.10 -13.35 -16.32
CA ARG A 32 -11.76 -14.76 -16.07
C ARG A 32 -10.45 -15.18 -16.73
N VAL A 33 -9.44 -15.52 -15.94
CA VAL A 33 -8.39 -16.46 -16.39
C VAL A 33 -9.03 -17.84 -16.40
N ALA A 34 -8.96 -18.55 -17.54
CA ALA A 34 -9.58 -19.87 -17.63
C ALA A 34 -8.69 -20.95 -17.02
N THR A 35 -7.39 -20.90 -17.30
CA THR A 35 -6.46 -21.96 -16.89
C THR A 35 -5.03 -21.44 -16.74
N TRP A 36 -4.31 -22.03 -15.79
CA TRP A 36 -2.86 -21.90 -15.67
C TRP A 36 -2.24 -23.28 -15.91
N THR A 37 -1.21 -23.33 -16.74
CA THR A 37 -0.49 -24.58 -17.05
C THR A 37 1.01 -24.42 -16.92
N THR A 38 1.72 -25.50 -16.60
CA THR A 38 3.18 -25.57 -16.63
C THR A 38 3.70 -25.66 -18.07
N SER A 39 5.02 -25.56 -18.24
CA SER A 39 5.71 -25.81 -19.51
C SER A 39 5.46 -27.20 -20.10
N ALA A 40 5.16 -28.19 -19.25
CA ALA A 40 4.78 -29.54 -19.64
C ALA A 40 3.29 -29.67 -20.08
N GLY A 41 2.51 -28.60 -19.92
CA GLY A 41 1.08 -28.57 -20.20
C GLY A 41 0.21 -29.03 -19.03
N ASP A 42 0.79 -29.32 -17.86
CA ASP A 42 0.04 -29.77 -16.69
C ASP A 42 -0.76 -28.61 -16.09
N ALA A 43 -2.04 -28.85 -15.81
CA ALA A 43 -2.89 -27.87 -15.16
C ALA A 43 -2.46 -27.65 -13.71
N LEU A 44 -2.31 -26.39 -13.33
CA LEU A 44 -2.00 -26.02 -11.96
C LEU A 44 -3.21 -26.31 -11.07
N THR A 45 -2.97 -27.02 -9.96
CA THR A 45 -4.04 -27.36 -9.03
C THR A 45 -4.18 -26.23 -8.00
N PRO A 46 -5.37 -25.62 -7.85
CA PRO A 46 -5.58 -24.63 -6.80
C PRO A 46 -5.38 -25.30 -5.44
N VAL A 47 -4.64 -24.64 -4.55
CA VAL A 47 -4.47 -25.15 -3.18
C VAL A 47 -5.80 -25.12 -2.41
N ASN A 48 -6.70 -24.19 -2.77
CA ASN A 48 -8.08 -24.15 -2.27
C ASN A 48 -9.08 -24.11 -3.44
N PRO A 49 -9.93 -25.14 -3.62
CA PRO A 49 -10.95 -25.18 -4.68
C PRO A 49 -11.97 -24.04 -4.60
N ALA A 50 -12.18 -23.47 -3.41
CA ALA A 50 -13.17 -22.39 -3.19
C ALA A 50 -12.67 -21.00 -3.65
N SER A 51 -11.38 -20.84 -3.97
CA SER A 51 -10.81 -19.53 -4.38
C SER A 51 -10.66 -19.34 -5.90
N ASN A 52 -11.34 -20.16 -6.70
CA ASN A 52 -11.05 -20.40 -8.12
C ASN A 52 -11.26 -19.27 -9.14
N GLN A 53 -11.32 -18.00 -8.75
CA GLN A 53 -11.66 -16.93 -9.71
C GLN A 53 -10.77 -15.68 -9.69
N HIS A 54 -9.95 -15.45 -8.66
CA HIS A 54 -9.21 -14.19 -8.51
C HIS A 54 -7.81 -14.37 -7.91
N GLY A 55 -6.94 -15.11 -8.61
CA GLY A 55 -5.54 -15.30 -8.20
C GLY A 55 -5.38 -16.03 -6.87
N GLY A 56 -4.12 -16.34 -6.55
CA GLY A 56 -3.78 -17.07 -5.34
C GLY A 56 -2.94 -18.31 -5.59
N TRP A 57 -2.85 -19.14 -4.54
CA TRP A 57 -1.91 -20.24 -4.49
C TRP A 57 -2.37 -21.45 -5.29
N HIS A 58 -1.46 -21.90 -6.14
CA HIS A 58 -1.58 -23.10 -6.93
C HIS A 58 -0.36 -23.98 -6.72
N LYS A 59 -0.48 -25.25 -7.03
CA LYS A 59 0.62 -26.21 -6.94
C LYS A 59 0.75 -27.01 -8.23
N ALA A 60 1.99 -27.37 -8.55
CA ALA A 60 2.33 -28.31 -9.59
C ALA A 60 3.48 -29.23 -9.12
N PRO A 61 3.56 -30.47 -9.63
CA PRO A 61 4.68 -31.35 -9.33
C PRO A 61 5.99 -30.84 -9.96
N GLY A 62 7.11 -31.19 -9.34
CA GLY A 62 8.45 -30.83 -9.77
C GLY A 62 8.88 -29.43 -9.32
N GLY A 63 9.99 -28.95 -9.88
CA GLY A 63 10.58 -27.64 -9.59
C GLY A 63 9.89 -26.47 -10.28
N VAL A 64 10.49 -25.28 -10.14
CA VAL A 64 10.04 -24.05 -10.79
C VAL A 64 10.12 -24.19 -12.32
N GLN A 65 9.02 -23.91 -13.00
CA GLN A 65 8.85 -24.06 -14.45
C GLN A 65 8.18 -22.83 -15.06
N ASP A 66 8.31 -22.66 -16.38
CA ASP A 66 7.55 -21.65 -17.10
C ASP A 66 6.05 -21.91 -16.93
N LEU A 67 5.29 -20.84 -16.75
CA LEU A 67 3.84 -20.89 -16.62
C LEU A 67 3.17 -20.20 -17.78
N THR A 68 2.05 -20.77 -18.24
CA THR A 68 1.18 -20.14 -19.25
C THR A 68 -0.18 -19.88 -18.64
N ALA A 69 -0.59 -18.61 -18.64
CA ALA A 69 -1.97 -18.24 -18.37
C ALA A 69 -2.76 -18.25 -19.68
N THR A 70 -3.92 -18.89 -19.69
CA THR A 70 -4.81 -18.96 -20.86
C THR A 70 -6.18 -18.42 -20.50
N GLN A 71 -6.72 -17.59 -21.39
CA GLN A 71 -8.08 -17.06 -21.30
C GLN A 71 -8.83 -17.34 -22.61
N PRO A 72 -10.15 -17.64 -22.60
CA PRO A 72 -10.94 -17.76 -23.81
C PRO A 72 -10.98 -16.41 -24.53
N GLY A 73 -10.86 -16.43 -25.86
CA GLY A 73 -10.95 -15.20 -26.65
C GLY A 73 -12.32 -14.54 -26.52
N PRO A 74 -12.43 -13.25 -26.84
CA PRO A 74 -13.73 -12.58 -26.85
C PRO A 74 -14.68 -13.30 -27.81
N SER A 75 -15.85 -13.71 -27.30
CA SER A 75 -16.86 -14.36 -28.13
C SER A 75 -17.42 -13.37 -29.16
N GLN A 76 -17.30 -13.71 -30.44
CA GLN A 76 -17.84 -12.91 -31.53
C GLN A 76 -19.26 -13.39 -31.85
N LYS A 77 -20.20 -12.45 -31.91
CA LYS A 77 -21.55 -12.75 -32.39
C LYS A 77 -21.47 -13.15 -33.87
N THR A 78 -21.93 -14.34 -34.20
CA THR A 78 -21.92 -14.85 -35.59
C THR A 78 -23.28 -14.74 -36.26
N GLY A 79 -24.34 -14.55 -35.48
CA GLY A 79 -25.67 -14.33 -36.00
C GLY A 79 -26.75 -14.53 -34.95
N TYR A 80 -27.91 -14.94 -35.41
CA TYR A 80 -29.06 -15.26 -34.59
C TYR A 80 -29.67 -16.59 -35.02
N ARG A 81 -30.24 -17.31 -34.05
CA ARG A 81 -30.96 -18.56 -34.27
C ARG A 81 -32.35 -18.43 -33.71
N LEU A 82 -33.34 -18.91 -34.45
CA LEU A 82 -34.72 -18.96 -34.00
C LEU A 82 -34.81 -19.79 -32.71
N CYS A 83 -35.53 -19.27 -31.71
CA CYS A 83 -35.67 -19.91 -30.41
C CYS A 83 -36.50 -21.19 -30.50
N ASP A 84 -37.56 -21.16 -31.31
CA ASP A 84 -38.43 -22.31 -31.59
C ASP A 84 -38.29 -22.75 -33.06
N PRO A 85 -37.58 -23.87 -33.33
CA PRO A 85 -37.45 -24.41 -34.68
C PRO A 85 -38.78 -24.74 -35.37
N GLY A 86 -39.86 -25.00 -34.61
CA GLY A 86 -41.18 -25.29 -35.16
C GLY A 86 -41.88 -24.09 -35.81
N MET A 87 -41.37 -22.87 -35.58
CA MET A 87 -41.86 -21.63 -36.19
C MET A 87 -41.12 -21.24 -37.46
N GLU A 88 -40.19 -22.08 -37.94
CA GLU A 88 -39.42 -21.80 -39.15
C GLU A 88 -40.35 -21.60 -40.36
N SER A 89 -40.15 -20.50 -41.06
CA SER A 89 -40.89 -20.18 -42.28
C SER A 89 -40.06 -19.27 -43.18
N ALA A 90 -40.55 -19.03 -44.40
CA ALA A 90 -39.92 -18.05 -45.31
C ALA A 90 -39.83 -16.63 -44.71
N LYS A 91 -40.69 -16.29 -43.74
CA LYS A 91 -40.68 -15.00 -43.03
C LYS A 91 -39.86 -15.05 -41.72
N LEU A 92 -39.65 -16.23 -41.16
CA LEU A 92 -38.86 -16.46 -39.95
C LEU A 92 -37.83 -17.57 -40.22
N PRO A 93 -36.71 -17.23 -40.88
CA PRO A 93 -35.66 -18.22 -41.18
C PRO A 93 -35.06 -18.82 -39.90
N ALA A 94 -34.64 -20.09 -39.91
CA ALA A 94 -34.02 -20.72 -38.74
C ALA A 94 -32.75 -20.00 -38.23
N THR A 95 -32.02 -19.35 -39.14
CA THR A 95 -30.80 -18.59 -38.80
C THR A 95 -30.74 -17.27 -39.55
N LEU A 96 -30.13 -16.26 -38.92
CA LEU A 96 -29.93 -14.93 -39.50
C LEU A 96 -28.49 -14.46 -39.26
N PRO A 97 -27.88 -13.72 -40.22
CA PRO A 97 -26.57 -13.14 -40.04
C PRO A 97 -26.58 -11.97 -39.03
N VAL A 98 -25.40 -11.51 -38.62
CA VAL A 98 -25.24 -10.30 -37.80
C VAL A 98 -25.81 -9.10 -38.58
N GLY A 99 -26.87 -8.48 -38.04
CA GLY A 99 -27.63 -7.42 -38.70
C GLY A 99 -28.91 -7.87 -39.41
N GLY A 100 -29.17 -9.18 -39.49
CA GLY A 100 -30.35 -9.72 -40.18
C GLY A 100 -31.69 -9.46 -39.49
N LEU A 101 -31.71 -9.14 -38.19
CA LEU A 101 -32.96 -8.88 -37.45
C LEU A 101 -33.71 -7.65 -37.97
N GLY A 102 -33.00 -6.57 -38.30
CA GLY A 102 -33.63 -5.34 -38.81
C GLY A 102 -34.30 -5.51 -40.18
N GLY A 103 -33.91 -6.56 -40.93
CA GLY A 103 -34.52 -6.89 -42.22
C GLY A 103 -35.86 -7.62 -42.12
N LEU A 104 -36.29 -8.04 -40.92
CA LEU A 104 -37.56 -8.75 -40.71
C LEU A 104 -38.77 -7.80 -40.62
N GLY A 105 -38.54 -6.49 -40.45
CA GLY A 105 -39.62 -5.52 -40.24
C GLY A 105 -40.39 -5.73 -38.93
N LEU A 106 -39.79 -6.44 -37.98
CA LEU A 106 -40.29 -6.60 -36.61
C LEU A 106 -39.73 -5.50 -35.73
N ASP A 107 -40.45 -5.12 -34.68
CA ASP A 107 -39.87 -4.34 -33.60
C ASP A 107 -38.79 -5.15 -32.86
N ASP A 108 -37.86 -4.44 -32.22
CA ASP A 108 -36.69 -5.04 -31.57
C ASP A 108 -37.07 -6.03 -30.45
N ASP A 109 -38.17 -5.78 -29.74
CA ASP A 109 -38.65 -6.65 -28.65
C ASP A 109 -39.17 -7.98 -29.20
N THR A 110 -39.97 -7.95 -30.26
CA THR A 110 -40.46 -9.14 -30.95
C THR A 110 -39.31 -9.92 -31.61
N ALA A 111 -38.37 -9.21 -32.24
CA ALA A 111 -37.20 -9.81 -32.88
C ALA A 111 -36.28 -10.53 -31.87
N THR A 112 -36.06 -9.94 -30.69
CA THR A 112 -35.23 -10.54 -29.63
C THR A 112 -35.95 -11.63 -28.84
N ALA A 113 -37.28 -11.64 -28.79
CA ALA A 113 -38.07 -12.74 -28.23
C ALA A 113 -38.03 -13.99 -29.13
N LEU A 114 -38.08 -13.81 -30.45
CA LEU A 114 -38.09 -14.92 -31.41
C LEU A 114 -36.70 -15.48 -31.69
N TYR A 115 -35.65 -14.66 -31.58
CA TYR A 115 -34.29 -15.06 -31.95
C TYR A 115 -33.30 -14.84 -30.82
N ARG A 116 -32.49 -15.87 -30.56
CA ARG A 116 -31.32 -15.77 -29.67
C ARG A 116 -30.05 -15.50 -30.46
N ALA A 117 -29.19 -14.65 -29.93
CA ALA A 117 -27.87 -14.43 -30.49
C ALA A 117 -27.01 -15.70 -30.39
N VAL A 118 -26.29 -16.01 -31.46
CA VAL A 118 -25.28 -17.08 -31.50
C VAL A 118 -23.91 -16.43 -31.47
N TYR A 119 -23.05 -16.96 -30.61
CA TYR A 119 -21.67 -16.51 -30.45
C TYR A 119 -20.73 -17.68 -30.76
N VAL A 120 -19.57 -17.36 -31.33
CA VAL A 120 -18.45 -18.27 -31.47
C VAL A 120 -17.29 -17.69 -30.67
N ASP A 121 -16.67 -18.52 -29.84
CA ASP A 121 -15.53 -18.10 -29.04
C ASP A 121 -14.34 -17.78 -29.95
N GLY A 122 -13.72 -16.62 -29.73
CA GLY A 122 -12.49 -16.25 -30.41
C GLY A 122 -11.31 -17.12 -29.97
N PRO A 123 -10.18 -17.08 -30.70
CA PRO A 123 -8.98 -17.80 -30.31
C PRO A 123 -8.54 -17.39 -28.89
N PRO A 124 -8.06 -18.34 -28.07
CA PRO A 124 -7.66 -18.04 -26.70
C PRO A 124 -6.48 -17.08 -26.68
N VAL A 125 -6.48 -16.19 -25.69
CA VAL A 125 -5.36 -15.29 -25.42
C VAL A 125 -4.47 -15.97 -24.39
N THR A 126 -3.17 -16.01 -24.67
CA THR A 126 -2.17 -16.63 -23.79
C THR A 126 -1.14 -15.62 -23.34
N CYS A 127 -0.66 -15.78 -22.10
CA CYS A 127 0.44 -15.00 -21.55
C CYS A 127 1.46 -15.95 -20.93
N LEU A 128 2.72 -15.84 -21.38
CA LEU A 128 3.83 -16.66 -20.90
C LEU A 128 4.55 -15.94 -19.75
N PHE A 129 4.83 -16.71 -18.71
CA PHE A 129 5.61 -16.31 -17.56
C PHE A 129 6.84 -17.22 -17.45
N PRO A 130 8.02 -16.75 -17.91
CA PRO A 130 9.25 -17.52 -17.81
C PRO A 130 9.65 -17.75 -16.35
N ALA A 131 10.13 -18.95 -16.01
CA ALA A 131 10.64 -19.30 -14.68
C ALA A 131 11.72 -18.32 -14.21
N ALA A 132 12.60 -17.88 -15.12
CA ALA A 132 13.66 -16.91 -14.85
C ALA A 132 13.14 -15.51 -14.44
N ALA A 133 11.88 -15.20 -14.69
CA ALA A 133 11.24 -13.96 -14.26
C ALA A 133 10.46 -14.10 -12.94
N MET A 134 10.42 -15.30 -12.35
CA MET A 134 9.73 -15.59 -11.10
C MET A 134 10.67 -15.37 -9.91
N ILE A 135 10.07 -15.00 -8.78
CA ILE A 135 10.81 -14.93 -7.52
C ILE A 135 10.85 -16.34 -6.93
N VAL A 136 12.02 -16.98 -6.92
CA VAL A 136 12.24 -18.30 -6.31
C VAL A 136 12.66 -18.13 -4.85
N ALA A 137 11.90 -18.74 -3.94
CA ALA A 137 12.08 -18.54 -2.50
C ALA A 137 13.42 -19.03 -1.94
N ASP A 138 14.08 -20.02 -2.59
CA ASP A 138 15.39 -20.55 -2.15
C ASP A 138 16.56 -19.58 -2.40
N ASP A 139 16.44 -18.70 -3.40
CA ASP A 139 17.45 -17.68 -3.73
C ASP A 139 17.24 -16.37 -2.96
N ALA A 140 16.27 -16.32 -2.06
CA ALA A 140 15.73 -15.06 -1.54
C ALA A 140 16.55 -14.42 -0.40
N GLY A 141 17.70 -15.01 -0.05
CA GLY A 141 18.64 -14.46 0.92
C GLY A 141 18.31 -14.76 2.39
N ALA A 142 19.30 -14.53 3.25
CA ALA A 142 19.17 -14.75 4.69
C ALA A 142 18.16 -13.75 5.31
N PRO A 143 17.42 -14.15 6.37
CA PRO A 143 16.54 -13.24 7.07
C PRO A 143 17.33 -12.01 7.53
N PRO A 144 16.75 -10.79 7.38
CA PRO A 144 17.46 -9.59 7.75
C PRO A 144 17.80 -9.61 9.25
N PRO A 145 18.90 -8.95 9.63
CA PRO A 145 19.35 -8.90 11.02
C PRO A 145 18.28 -8.32 11.94
N ASP A 146 18.25 -8.81 13.18
CA ASP A 146 17.33 -8.31 14.20
C ASP A 146 17.72 -6.87 14.58
N ASP A 147 16.93 -5.93 14.09
CA ASP A 147 17.05 -4.49 14.35
C ASP A 147 15.99 -4.00 15.34
N GLY A 148 15.27 -4.92 16.00
CA GLY A 148 14.18 -4.62 16.93
C GLY A 148 12.89 -4.13 16.26
N LEU A 149 12.84 -4.00 14.92
CA LEU A 149 11.62 -3.61 14.21
C LEU A 149 10.74 -4.81 13.89
N ARG A 150 9.46 -4.70 14.26
CA ARG A 150 8.47 -5.75 14.04
C ARG A 150 7.93 -5.69 12.61
N TRP A 151 8.30 -6.68 11.81
CA TRP A 151 7.71 -6.94 10.50
C TRP A 151 6.44 -7.80 10.63
N VAL A 152 5.34 -7.34 10.05
CA VAL A 152 4.08 -8.08 9.96
C VAL A 152 3.77 -8.35 8.49
N PRO A 153 4.00 -9.58 8.03
CA PRO A 153 3.73 -9.93 6.64
C PRO A 153 2.22 -10.13 6.45
N ASN A 154 1.71 -9.69 5.31
CA ASN A 154 0.33 -9.92 4.90
C ASN A 154 0.21 -11.32 4.27
N LEU A 155 0.32 -12.34 5.12
CA LEU A 155 0.30 -13.75 4.73
C LEU A 155 -1.06 -14.39 5.01
N ARG A 156 -1.45 -15.34 4.16
CA ARG A 156 -2.54 -16.27 4.48
C ARG A 156 -2.08 -17.28 5.54
N ASP A 157 -3.05 -17.84 6.28
CA ASP A 157 -2.81 -18.64 7.47
C ASP A 157 -1.94 -19.88 7.22
N GLU A 158 -1.99 -20.44 6.01
CA GLU A 158 -1.24 -21.62 5.60
C GLU A 158 0.28 -21.36 5.56
N LEU A 159 0.70 -20.12 5.28
CA LEU A 159 2.12 -19.72 5.22
C LEU A 159 2.66 -19.19 6.56
N ARG A 160 1.81 -19.07 7.59
CA ARG A 160 2.24 -18.66 8.94
C ARG A 160 3.22 -19.65 9.57
N ARG A 161 3.21 -20.92 9.10
CA ARG A 161 4.11 -21.98 9.58
C ARG A 161 5.55 -21.80 9.09
N HIS A 162 5.77 -21.09 7.98
CA HIS A 162 7.09 -20.87 7.37
C HIS A 162 7.67 -19.50 7.76
N ARG A 163 7.89 -19.29 9.06
CA ARG A 163 8.35 -18.01 9.64
C ARG A 163 9.64 -17.46 9.01
N ALA A 164 10.53 -18.33 8.54
CA ALA A 164 11.78 -17.94 7.91
C ALA A 164 11.58 -17.06 6.66
N LEU A 165 10.46 -17.24 5.93
CA LEU A 165 10.21 -16.58 4.66
C LEU A 165 9.39 -15.29 4.79
N HIS A 166 8.94 -14.96 6.00
CA HIS A 166 8.00 -13.84 6.26
C HIS A 166 8.52 -12.49 5.75
N HIS A 167 9.82 -12.29 5.73
CA HIS A 167 10.47 -11.04 5.30
C HIS A 167 10.38 -10.78 3.78
N LEU A 168 10.03 -11.79 2.97
CA LEU A 168 9.99 -11.71 1.51
C LEU A 168 8.62 -11.32 0.96
N PHE A 169 7.59 -11.45 1.78
CA PHE A 169 6.22 -11.21 1.36
C PHE A 169 5.80 -9.77 1.65
N PRO A 170 4.84 -9.23 0.89
CA PRO A 170 4.27 -7.92 1.20
C PRO A 170 3.77 -7.84 2.63
N GLY A 171 3.97 -6.71 3.28
CA GLY A 171 3.69 -6.54 4.70
C GLY A 171 3.90 -5.10 5.13
N HIS A 172 4.07 -4.92 6.44
CA HIS A 172 4.37 -3.62 7.01
C HIS A 172 5.26 -3.72 8.25
N LEU A 173 6.06 -2.67 8.48
CA LEU A 173 6.75 -2.43 9.74
C LEU A 173 5.82 -1.68 10.68
N GLU A 174 5.71 -2.14 11.92
CA GLU A 174 4.92 -1.48 12.98
C GLU A 174 5.77 -0.52 13.84
N GLY A 175 5.10 0.44 14.49
CA GLY A 175 5.72 1.29 15.51
C GLY A 175 6.39 2.55 14.98
N PHE A 176 6.13 2.93 13.72
CA PHE A 176 6.80 4.08 13.08
C PHE A 176 6.54 5.38 13.82
N ARG A 177 5.32 5.59 14.29
CA ARG A 177 4.94 6.78 15.04
C ARG A 177 5.72 6.91 16.35
N GLN A 178 5.88 5.82 17.08
CA GLN A 178 6.65 5.83 18.32
C GLN A 178 8.13 6.09 18.03
N ALA A 179 8.68 5.50 16.96
CA ALA A 179 10.04 5.78 16.54
C ALA A 179 10.27 7.27 16.19
N VAL A 180 9.29 7.94 15.56
CA VAL A 180 9.34 9.40 15.35
C VAL A 180 9.31 10.16 16.67
N VAL A 181 8.48 9.76 17.63
CA VAL A 181 8.44 10.38 18.97
C VAL A 181 9.79 10.24 19.68
N ASP A 182 10.35 9.04 19.68
CA ASP A 182 11.62 8.76 20.36
C ASP A 182 12.78 9.51 19.70
N ALA A 183 12.84 9.50 18.36
CA ALA A 183 13.87 10.20 17.60
C ALA A 183 13.74 11.73 17.75
N ALA A 184 12.52 12.28 17.71
CA ALA A 184 12.27 13.70 17.93
C ALA A 184 12.59 14.12 19.38
N GLY A 185 12.33 13.23 20.35
CA GLY A 185 12.70 13.41 21.76
C GLY A 185 14.21 13.42 21.99
N ALA A 186 14.96 12.67 21.18
CA ALA A 186 16.41 12.60 21.23
C ALA A 186 17.12 13.70 20.43
N LEU A 187 16.39 14.55 19.69
CA LEU A 187 16.99 15.63 18.92
C LEU A 187 17.82 16.53 19.84
N PRO A 188 19.07 16.86 19.47
CA PRO A 188 19.91 17.70 20.28
C PRO A 188 19.26 19.07 20.43
N VAL A 189 19.28 19.56 21.66
CA VAL A 189 18.92 20.93 21.98
C VAL A 189 19.90 21.86 21.24
N VAL A 190 19.48 22.41 20.09
CA VAL A 190 20.35 23.32 19.32
C VAL A 190 20.34 24.72 19.96
N GLY A 191 21.39 25.06 20.70
CA GLY A 191 21.57 26.38 21.32
C GLY A 191 20.84 26.52 22.68
N SER A 192 20.27 27.69 22.96
CA SER A 192 19.56 28.05 24.20
C SER A 192 18.12 27.49 24.31
N ARG A 193 17.81 26.45 23.53
CA ARG A 193 16.47 25.85 23.45
C ARG A 193 16.26 24.86 24.59
N TYR A 194 15.02 24.45 24.84
CA TYR A 194 14.74 23.29 25.68
C TYR A 194 13.68 22.45 24.96
N LEU A 195 13.92 21.15 24.79
CA LEU A 195 12.90 20.29 24.21
C LEU A 195 11.90 19.92 25.32
N ASP A 196 10.65 20.32 25.15
CA ASP A 196 9.56 20.07 26.12
C ASP A 196 8.99 18.65 25.96
N GLY A 197 9.34 17.98 24.86
CA GLY A 197 8.98 16.61 24.53
C GLY A 197 8.30 16.47 23.18
N ALA A 198 8.35 15.25 22.65
CA ALA A 198 7.51 14.78 21.56
C ALA A 198 6.44 13.82 22.13
N ARG A 199 5.21 13.91 21.64
CA ARG A 199 4.13 13.03 22.08
C ARG A 199 3.07 12.84 21.00
N VAL A 200 2.41 11.70 21.04
CA VAL A 200 1.19 11.48 20.26
C VAL A 200 0.07 12.35 20.83
N ASP A 201 -0.67 13.03 19.96
CA ASP A 201 -1.85 13.80 20.30
C ASP A 201 -2.98 12.86 20.77
N ARG A 202 -3.55 13.15 21.94
CA ARG A 202 -4.62 12.35 22.53
C ARG A 202 -5.92 12.41 21.73
N GLU A 203 -6.20 13.55 21.11
CA GLU A 203 -7.43 13.76 20.33
C GLU A 203 -7.26 13.30 18.88
N ARG A 204 -6.01 13.26 18.40
CA ARG A 204 -5.66 12.85 17.04
C ARG A 204 -4.50 11.86 17.07
N PRO A 205 -4.76 10.55 17.23
CA PRO A 205 -3.69 9.57 17.43
C PRO A 205 -2.72 9.45 16.24
N THR A 206 -3.06 9.99 15.07
CA THR A 206 -2.18 10.07 13.90
C THR A 206 -1.24 11.27 13.91
N VAL A 207 -1.34 12.16 14.90
CA VAL A 207 -0.55 13.39 14.98
C VAL A 207 0.50 13.28 16.07
N VAL A 208 1.75 13.54 15.72
CA VAL A 208 2.85 13.74 16.67
C VAL A 208 3.03 15.23 16.90
N ARG A 209 2.94 15.65 18.15
CA ARG A 209 3.21 17.02 18.59
C ARG A 209 4.61 17.10 19.19
N VAL A 210 5.43 17.98 18.66
CA VAL A 210 6.76 18.28 19.18
C VAL A 210 6.77 19.73 19.63
N SER A 211 7.22 19.96 20.86
CA SER A 211 7.32 21.32 21.39
C SER A 211 8.70 21.62 21.95
N THR A 212 9.13 22.86 21.76
CA THR A 212 10.38 23.39 22.32
C THR A 212 10.14 24.78 22.91
N GLU A 213 10.85 25.09 23.98
CA GLU A 213 10.93 26.42 24.54
C GLU A 213 12.14 27.16 23.99
N VAL A 214 11.92 28.38 23.50
CA VAL A 214 12.96 29.27 22.97
C VAL A 214 12.94 30.56 23.78
N PRO A 215 14.08 31.04 24.31
CA PRO A 215 14.11 32.32 25.02
C PRO A 215 13.72 33.48 24.09
N TYR A 216 13.09 34.51 24.63
CA TYR A 216 12.90 35.76 23.89
C TYR A 216 14.25 36.41 23.55
N GLU A 217 14.30 37.12 22.43
CA GLU A 217 15.42 37.99 22.05
C GLU A 217 14.90 39.45 21.92
N PRO A 218 15.50 40.45 22.59
CA PRO A 218 16.52 40.32 23.62
C PRO A 218 15.98 39.56 24.85
N HIS A 219 16.88 38.87 25.56
CA HIS A 219 16.51 38.06 26.72
C HIS A 219 15.77 38.88 27.79
N THR A 220 14.46 38.65 27.91
CA THR A 220 13.67 39.14 29.03
C THR A 220 13.76 38.15 30.19
N THR A 221 13.89 38.67 31.40
CA THR A 221 13.92 37.87 32.62
C THR A 221 12.86 38.34 33.58
N ARG A 222 12.19 37.42 34.27
CA ARG A 222 11.23 37.73 35.32
C ARG A 222 11.63 37.11 36.65
N PHE A 223 11.38 37.83 37.74
CA PHE A 223 11.63 37.30 39.09
C PHE A 223 10.46 36.41 39.54
N VAL A 224 10.75 35.12 39.76
CA VAL A 224 9.79 34.13 40.25
C VAL A 224 10.08 33.86 41.72
N ARG A 225 9.13 34.22 42.59
CA ARG A 225 9.19 33.96 44.04
C ARG A 225 9.08 32.46 44.32
N ASP A 226 9.87 31.97 45.26
CA ASP A 226 9.80 30.58 45.71
C ASP A 226 8.48 30.29 46.41
N THR A 227 7.99 29.07 46.28
CA THR A 227 6.78 28.61 46.99
C THR A 227 7.19 27.90 48.27
N GLY A 228 6.69 28.38 49.42
CA GLY A 228 6.90 27.72 50.70
C GLY A 228 6.10 26.42 50.85
N ARG A 229 6.39 25.65 51.90
CA ARG A 229 5.74 24.35 52.20
C ARG A 229 4.21 24.42 52.35
N SER A 230 3.66 25.60 52.59
CA SER A 230 2.22 25.90 52.70
C SER A 230 1.59 26.51 51.43
N GLY A 231 2.32 26.55 50.31
CA GLY A 231 1.86 27.18 49.07
C GLY A 231 1.98 28.71 49.03
N ARG A 232 2.37 29.37 50.14
CA ARG A 232 2.60 30.83 50.16
C ARG A 232 3.90 31.21 49.45
N LYS A 233 3.85 32.26 48.61
CA LYS A 233 5.03 32.85 47.95
C LYS A 233 5.95 33.48 48.98
N LEU A 234 7.22 33.07 48.99
CA LEU A 234 8.27 33.61 49.84
C LEU A 234 8.81 34.92 49.28
N GLN A 235 9.50 35.71 50.10
CA GLN A 235 10.19 36.91 49.62
C GLN A 235 11.47 36.58 48.83
N ARG A 236 12.05 35.39 49.04
CA ARG A 236 13.13 34.87 48.20
C ARG A 236 12.59 34.28 46.90
N GLY A 237 13.41 34.29 45.86
CA GLY A 237 13.04 33.78 44.54
C GLY A 237 14.24 33.74 43.61
N ARG A 238 13.98 33.38 42.36
CA ARG A 238 14.98 33.28 41.30
C ARG A 238 14.55 34.06 40.06
N THR A 239 15.52 34.66 39.40
CA THR A 239 15.31 35.27 38.08
C THR A 239 15.31 34.16 37.03
N VAL A 240 14.26 34.10 36.22
CA VAL A 240 14.07 33.09 35.16
C VAL A 240 13.94 33.81 33.82
N THR A 241 14.64 33.34 32.79
CA THR A 241 14.49 33.82 31.42
C THR A 241 13.10 33.49 30.91
N GLU A 242 12.43 34.46 30.30
CA GLU A 242 11.16 34.21 29.65
C GLU A 242 11.39 33.46 28.35
N THR A 243 10.63 32.38 28.19
CA THR A 243 10.65 31.53 27.01
C THR A 243 9.30 31.62 26.29
N LYS A 244 9.33 31.40 24.98
CA LYS A 244 8.18 31.18 24.11
C LYS A 244 8.17 29.71 23.70
N ARG A 245 7.03 29.07 23.84
CA ARG A 245 6.81 27.71 23.35
C ARG A 245 6.53 27.74 21.85
N LEU A 246 7.31 26.99 21.09
CA LEU A 246 7.02 26.62 19.71
C LEU A 246 6.48 25.20 19.69
N GLU A 247 5.43 24.97 18.92
CA GLU A 247 4.81 23.66 18.76
C GLU A 247 4.64 23.38 17.27
N VAL A 248 5.06 22.19 16.85
CA VAL A 248 4.81 21.65 15.51
C VAL A 248 3.98 20.37 15.66
N SER A 249 3.03 20.20 14.76
CA SER A 249 2.19 19.02 14.66
C SER A 249 2.42 18.38 13.29
N VAL A 250 2.81 17.11 13.28
CA VAL A 250 3.08 16.35 12.05
C VAL A 250 2.16 15.13 12.01
N GLN A 251 1.56 14.85 10.86
CA GLN A 251 0.83 13.60 10.67
C GLN A 251 1.82 12.47 10.38
N VAL A 252 1.73 11.38 11.14
CA VAL A 252 2.66 10.26 11.09
C VAL A 252 1.88 8.94 11.07
N PRO A 253 2.04 8.11 10.03
CA PRO A 253 1.44 6.79 9.99
C PRO A 253 2.05 5.90 11.09
N ASP A 254 1.29 4.92 11.56
CA ASP A 254 1.82 3.96 12.55
C ASP A 254 2.63 2.84 11.89
N VAL A 255 2.36 2.59 10.61
CA VAL A 255 2.87 1.47 9.85
C VAL A 255 3.48 1.92 8.53
N ILE A 256 4.59 1.30 8.14
CA ILE A 256 5.22 1.51 6.83
C ILE A 256 5.04 0.25 5.98
N PRO A 257 4.21 0.30 4.92
CA PRO A 257 4.02 -0.85 4.04
C PRO A 257 5.20 -1.01 3.07
N GLY A 258 5.46 -2.25 2.65
CA GLY A 258 6.42 -2.57 1.60
C GLY A 258 6.12 -3.92 0.95
N ARG A 259 6.70 -4.18 -0.23
CA ARG A 259 6.53 -5.47 -0.93
C ARG A 259 7.37 -6.57 -0.30
N ASN A 260 8.40 -6.18 0.44
CA ASN A 260 9.19 -7.02 1.32
C ASN A 260 9.70 -6.16 2.48
N ARG A 261 10.34 -6.78 3.46
CA ARG A 261 10.86 -6.08 4.64
C ARG A 261 12.00 -5.10 4.30
N ALA A 262 12.83 -5.41 3.31
CA ALA A 262 13.97 -4.57 2.93
C ALA A 262 13.50 -3.22 2.36
N GLU A 263 12.56 -3.24 1.41
CA GLU A 263 11.94 -2.04 0.84
C GLU A 263 11.22 -1.22 1.92
N ALA A 264 10.47 -1.88 2.80
CA ALA A 264 9.81 -1.19 3.91
C ALA A 264 10.82 -0.52 4.85
N ARG A 265 12.00 -1.13 5.07
CA ARG A 265 13.07 -0.58 5.90
C ARG A 265 13.71 0.65 5.26
N GLU A 266 14.04 0.58 3.97
CA GLU A 266 14.57 1.75 3.24
C GLU A 266 13.59 2.93 3.29
N ARG A 267 12.30 2.63 3.10
CA ARG A 267 11.23 3.61 3.20
C ARG A 267 11.08 4.17 4.61
N TRP A 268 11.17 3.33 5.63
CA TRP A 268 11.14 3.74 7.03
C TRP A 268 12.25 4.75 7.33
N ASP A 269 13.49 4.44 6.96
CA ASP A 269 14.64 5.31 7.23
C ASP A 269 14.52 6.65 6.47
N ALA A 270 14.05 6.60 5.21
CA ALA A 270 13.81 7.80 4.40
C ALA A 270 12.69 8.70 4.95
N GLU A 271 11.54 8.12 5.32
CA GLU A 271 10.42 8.87 5.89
C GLU A 271 10.78 9.45 7.27
N LEU A 272 11.50 8.68 8.10
CA LEU A 272 11.95 9.15 9.42
C LEU A 272 12.87 10.37 9.29
N ALA A 273 13.88 10.28 8.42
CA ALA A 273 14.79 11.40 8.17
C ALA A 273 14.03 12.65 7.66
N SER A 274 13.13 12.46 6.68
CA SER A 274 12.32 13.55 6.13
C SER A 274 11.43 14.23 7.18
N ILE A 275 10.81 13.46 8.09
CA ILE A 275 9.96 13.99 9.14
C ILE A 275 10.80 14.76 10.16
N LEU A 276 11.96 14.23 10.57
CA LEU A 276 12.84 14.91 11.51
C LEU A 276 13.37 16.23 10.94
N ASP A 277 13.77 16.25 9.67
CA ASP A 277 14.20 17.48 8.99
C ASP A 277 13.07 18.53 8.95
N ALA A 278 11.83 18.11 8.70
CA ALA A 278 10.67 19.00 8.74
C ALA A 278 10.41 19.55 10.15
N ILE A 279 10.52 18.72 11.19
CA ILE A 279 10.40 19.15 12.59
C ILE A 279 11.49 20.16 12.93
N VAL A 280 12.76 19.87 12.62
CA VAL A 280 13.88 20.78 12.87
C VAL A 280 13.71 22.09 12.11
N GLY A 281 13.28 22.03 10.85
CA GLY A 281 13.02 23.21 10.02
C GLY A 281 11.89 24.08 10.57
N ALA A 282 10.80 23.48 11.07
CA ALA A 282 9.66 24.18 11.65
C ALA A 282 9.97 24.79 13.03
N LEU A 283 10.79 24.10 13.84
CA LEU A 283 11.22 24.55 15.16
C LEU A 283 12.43 25.51 15.10
N THR A 284 12.98 25.75 13.92
CA THR A 284 14.04 26.74 13.72
C THR A 284 13.43 28.14 13.59
N PRO A 285 13.78 29.08 14.49
CA PRO A 285 13.32 30.47 14.42
C PRO A 285 13.66 31.10 13.07
N ALA A 286 12.70 31.77 12.44
CA ALA A 286 13.00 32.83 11.47
C ALA A 286 12.92 34.18 12.19
N PRO A 287 13.88 35.09 11.95
CA PRO A 287 13.80 36.44 12.48
C PRO A 287 12.54 37.12 11.92
N CYS A 288 11.65 37.57 12.80
CA CYS A 288 10.51 38.37 12.38
C CYS A 288 10.99 39.74 11.90
N TRP A 289 10.82 40.01 10.60
CA TRP A 289 11.18 41.27 9.98
C TRP A 289 10.40 42.46 10.56
N HIS A 290 9.16 42.23 11.02
CA HIS A 290 8.31 43.29 11.60
C HIS A 290 8.84 43.80 12.95
N CYS A 291 9.63 43.00 13.66
CA CYS A 291 10.22 43.39 14.94
C CYS A 291 11.76 43.34 14.91
N GLN A 292 12.38 43.44 13.73
CA GLN A 292 13.85 43.51 13.57
C GLN A 292 14.60 42.32 14.20
N GLY A 293 14.02 41.12 14.19
CA GLY A 293 14.63 39.91 14.77
C GLY A 293 14.29 39.65 16.23
N THR A 294 13.54 40.54 16.91
CA THR A 294 13.17 40.36 18.34
C THR A 294 11.99 39.41 18.60
N GLY A 295 11.48 38.77 17.55
CA GLY A 295 10.30 37.94 17.59
C GLY A 295 10.52 36.68 16.78
N VAL A 296 10.24 35.54 17.39
CA VAL A 296 10.32 34.25 16.74
C VAL A 296 8.92 33.88 16.21
N VAL A 297 8.81 33.69 14.90
CA VAL A 297 7.61 33.13 14.27
C VAL A 297 8.00 31.78 13.69
N ALA A 298 7.15 30.76 13.91
CA ALA A 298 7.30 29.48 13.23
C ALA A 298 7.28 29.73 11.70
N ARG A 299 8.22 29.16 10.95
CA ARG A 299 8.22 29.30 9.48
C ARG A 299 6.90 28.75 8.93
N LYS A 300 6.08 29.64 8.37
CA LYS A 300 4.78 29.32 7.78
C LYS A 300 4.90 28.26 6.66
N ASP A 301 6.03 28.26 5.96
CA ASP A 301 6.30 27.34 4.85
C ASP A 301 6.76 25.95 5.30
N ALA A 302 7.37 25.83 6.49
CA ALA A 302 7.76 24.54 7.06
C ALA A 302 6.56 23.80 7.68
N ALA A 303 5.60 24.53 8.26
CA ALA A 303 4.35 23.97 8.76
C ALA A 303 3.43 23.45 7.64
N ALA A 304 3.49 24.03 6.43
CA ALA A 304 2.70 23.58 5.28
C ALA A 304 3.25 22.28 4.65
N ALA A 305 4.57 22.06 4.69
CA ALA A 305 5.20 20.83 4.22
C ALA A 305 4.92 19.62 5.13
N ALA A 306 4.72 19.84 6.43
CA ALA A 306 4.40 18.79 7.41
C ALA A 306 2.92 18.34 7.41
N VAL A 307 2.05 19.03 6.66
CA VAL A 307 0.59 18.81 6.67
C VAL A 307 0.05 18.40 5.28
N SER A 308 0.88 18.33 4.23
CA SER A 308 0.40 17.89 2.92
C SER A 308 1.36 16.98 2.17
N ARG A 309 1.11 15.66 2.27
CA ARG A 309 1.09 14.68 1.16
C ARG A 309 0.82 13.29 1.76
N GLY A 310 -0.36 12.74 1.49
CA GLY A 310 -0.75 11.36 1.79
C GLY A 310 -1.96 11.26 2.70
#